data_AF-A0A094YJ94-F1
#
_entry.id   AF-A0A094YJ94-F1
#
_cell.length_a   1.000
_cell.length_b   1.000
_cell.length_c   1.000
_cell.angle_alpha   90.00
_cell.angle_beta   90.00
_cell.angle_gamma   90.00
#
_symmetry.space_group_name_H-M   'P 1'
#
loop_
_entity.id
_entity.type
_entity.pdbx_description
1 polymer ?
#
loop_
_entity_poly.entity_id
_entity_poly.type
_entity_poly.pdbx_seq_one_letter_code
_entity_poly.pdbx_strand_id
1 'polypeptide(L)'
;MENNRLFYARLILFLGIELLAIQLGMSLNRYSLLNGVGWVGMLSWFLIGGALAGSIGFGVLLSEIRPAPPEGRDPGFFWRFVPQLPWFWALLVSAIDSYFYFPRI
;
A
#
# COMPACT_ATOMS: atom_id res chain seq x y z
N MET A 1 19.01 16.11 10.08
CA MET A 1 17.61 15.87 10.50
C MET A 1 16.60 16.10 9.37
N GLU A 2 16.85 17.05 8.46
CA GLU A 2 15.95 17.40 7.34
C GLU A 2 15.68 16.27 6.35
N ASN A 3 16.67 15.40 6.10
CA ASN A 3 16.55 14.26 5.18
C ASN A 3 15.50 13.22 5.63
N ASN A 4 15.40 12.96 6.94
CA ASN A 4 14.41 12.01 7.48
C ASN A 4 12.99 12.55 7.35
N ARG A 5 12.79 13.86 7.56
CA ARG A 5 11.47 14.49 7.47
C ARG A 5 10.93 14.44 6.03
N LEU A 6 11.80 14.69 5.06
CA LEU A 6 11.47 14.59 3.64
C LEU A 6 11.18 13.15 3.21
N PHE A 7 11.95 12.18 3.72
CA PHE A 7 11.72 10.75 3.50
C PHE A 7 10.36 10.29 4.03
N TYR A 8 10.01 10.62 5.27
CA TYR A 8 8.71 10.26 5.84
C TYR A 8 7.54 10.92 5.10
N ALA A 9 7.69 12.16 4.65
CA ALA A 9 6.67 12.83 3.84
C ALA A 9 6.42 12.10 2.50
N ARG A 10 7.49 11.69 1.81
CA ARG A 10 7.40 10.90 0.56
C ARG A 10 6.75 9.54 0.80
N LEU A 11 7.11 8.86 1.89
CA LEU A 11 6.53 7.59 2.32
C LEU A 11 5.02 7.71 2.55
N ILE A 12 4.58 8.71 3.30
CA ILE A 12 3.15 8.94 3.58
C ILE A 12 2.39 9.27 2.29
N LEU A 13 2.96 10.13 1.43
CA LEU A 13 2.34 10.47 0.15
C LEU A 13 2.18 9.25 -0.76
N PHE A 14 3.20 8.39 -0.83
CA PHE A 14 3.15 7.16 -1.62
C PHE A 14 2.05 6.23 -1.11
N LEU A 15 2.05 5.91 0.19
CA LEU A 15 1.01 5.06 0.79
C LEU A 15 -0.40 5.65 0.63
N GLY A 16 -0.54 6.98 0.67
CA GLY A 16 -1.80 7.67 0.42
C GLY A 16 -2.30 7.51 -1.02
N ILE A 17 -1.41 7.63 -2.01
CA ILE A 17 -1.75 7.41 -3.43
C ILE A 17 -2.18 5.95 -3.66
N GLU A 18 -1.45 5.01 -3.06
CA GLU A 18 -1.78 3.57 -3.14
C GLU A 18 -3.15 3.27 -2.54
N LEU A 19 -3.48 3.84 -1.36
CA LEU A 19 -4.82 3.72 -0.76
C LEU A 19 -5.91 4.20 -1.73
N LEU A 20 -5.70 5.38 -2.34
CA LEU A 20 -6.67 5.99 -3.24
C LEU A 20 -6.86 5.15 -4.50
N ALA A 21 -5.78 4.58 -5.06
CA ALA A 21 -5.84 3.68 -6.21
C ALA A 21 -6.65 2.42 -5.90
N ILE A 22 -6.46 1.83 -4.72
CA ILE A 22 -7.20 0.65 -4.26
C ILE A 22 -8.68 0.99 -4.02
N GLN A 23 -8.98 2.11 -3.35
CA GLN A 23 -10.37 2.54 -3.14
C GLN A 23 -11.10 2.82 -4.46
N LEU A 24 -10.43 3.46 -5.41
CA LEU A 24 -10.97 3.70 -6.74
C LEU A 24 -11.20 2.39 -7.48
N GLY A 25 -10.23 1.47 -7.44
CA GLY A 25 -10.36 0.13 -7.99
C GLY A 25 -11.58 -0.60 -7.42
N MET A 26 -11.72 -0.69 -6.09
CA MET A 26 -12.88 -1.33 -5.46
C MET A 26 -14.21 -0.69 -5.88
N SER A 27 -14.25 0.64 -6.00
CA SER A 27 -15.45 1.37 -6.44
C SER A 27 -15.82 1.05 -7.89
N LEU A 28 -14.83 0.99 -8.79
CA LEU A 28 -15.01 0.59 -10.18
C LEU A 28 -15.44 -0.87 -10.30
N ASN A 29 -14.87 -1.77 -9.50
CA ASN A 29 -15.26 -3.17 -9.50
C ASN A 29 -16.73 -3.33 -9.09
N ARG A 30 -17.14 -2.66 -8.01
CA ARG A 30 -18.54 -2.66 -7.57
C ARG A 30 -19.47 -2.11 -8.66
N TYR A 31 -19.09 -1.02 -9.31
CA TYR A 31 -19.85 -0.46 -10.43
C TYR A 31 -19.97 -1.47 -11.59
N SER A 32 -18.87 -2.14 -11.95
CA SER A 32 -18.85 -3.18 -12.99
C SER A 32 -19.81 -4.31 -12.67
N LEU A 33 -19.81 -4.82 -11.44
CA LEU A 33 -20.69 -5.90 -11.00
C LEU A 33 -22.17 -5.49 -11.02
N LEU A 34 -22.48 -4.26 -10.60
CA LEU A 34 -23.86 -3.75 -10.55
C LEU A 34 -24.44 -3.47 -11.95
N ASN A 35 -23.60 -3.01 -12.89
CA ASN A 35 -24.06 -2.59 -14.22
C ASN A 35 -23.70 -3.58 -15.34
N GLY A 36 -23.03 -4.69 -15.00
CA GLY A 36 -22.61 -5.71 -15.98
C GLY A 36 -21.53 -5.23 -16.95
N VAL A 37 -20.72 -4.24 -16.59
CA VAL A 37 -19.74 -3.60 -17.50
C VAL A 37 -18.35 -4.22 -17.33
N GLY A 38 -18.12 -5.37 -17.97
CA GLY A 38 -16.91 -6.19 -17.75
C GLY A 38 -15.55 -5.49 -17.93
N TRP A 39 -15.42 -4.52 -18.84
CA TRP A 39 -14.15 -3.80 -19.03
C TRP A 39 -13.81 -2.89 -17.84
N VAL A 40 -14.82 -2.37 -17.14
CA VAL A 40 -14.62 -1.58 -15.90
C VAL A 40 -14.10 -2.50 -14.79
N GLY A 41 -14.61 -3.73 -14.73
CA GLY A 41 -14.09 -4.77 -13.83
C GLY A 41 -12.62 -5.06 -14.12
N MET A 42 -12.23 -5.23 -15.38
CA MET A 42 -10.83 -5.45 -15.75
C MET A 42 -9.92 -4.28 -15.31
N LEU A 43 -10.33 -3.03 -15.54
CA LEU A 43 -9.58 -1.85 -15.08
C LEU A 43 -9.45 -1.78 -13.55
N SER A 44 -10.49 -2.19 -12.82
CA SER A 44 -10.43 -2.23 -11.36
C SER A 44 -9.36 -3.18 -10.83
N TRP A 45 -9.24 -4.36 -11.43
CA TRP A 45 -8.24 -5.35 -11.08
C TRP A 45 -6.82 -4.87 -11.39
N PHE A 46 -6.62 -4.15 -12.50
CA PHE A 46 -5.33 -3.51 -12.80
C PHE A 46 -4.98 -2.44 -11.77
N LEU A 47 -5.94 -1.63 -11.34
CA LEU A 47 -5.73 -0.62 -10.30
C LEU A 47 -5.36 -1.23 -8.95
N ILE A 48 -6.10 -2.25 -8.50
CA ILE A 48 -5.84 -2.92 -7.21
C ILE A 48 -4.53 -3.72 -7.26
N GLY A 49 -4.34 -4.53 -8.30
CA GLY A 49 -3.14 -5.36 -8.47
C GLY A 49 -1.88 -4.53 -8.71
N GLY A 50 -1.98 -3.47 -9.51
CA GLY A 50 -0.89 -2.52 -9.75
C GLY A 50 -0.48 -1.80 -8.47
N ALA A 51 -1.46 -1.40 -7.66
CA ALA A 51 -1.21 -0.76 -6.37
C ALA A 51 -0.51 -1.69 -5.35
N LEU A 52 -0.92 -2.96 -5.32
CA LEU A 52 -0.26 -3.99 -4.52
C LEU A 52 1.19 -4.23 -4.97
N ALA A 53 1.43 -4.36 -6.27
CA ALA A 53 2.77 -4.53 -6.82
C ALA A 53 3.66 -3.29 -6.55
N GLY A 54 3.10 -2.08 -6.68
CA GLY A 54 3.75 -0.82 -6.33
C GLY A 54 4.15 -0.76 -4.86
N SER A 55 3.25 -1.17 -3.96
CA SER A 55 3.50 -1.24 -2.52
C SER A 55 4.63 -2.22 -2.16
N ILE A 56 4.70 -3.39 -2.82
CA ILE A 56 5.77 -4.37 -2.61
C ILE A 56 7.11 -3.82 -3.13
N GLY A 57 7.14 -3.31 -4.36
CA GLY A 57 8.36 -2.73 -4.95
C GLY A 57 8.90 -1.56 -4.14
N PHE A 58 8.02 -0.71 -3.63
CA PHE A 58 8.38 0.38 -2.73
C PHE A 58 8.86 -0.11 -1.36
N GLY A 59 8.27 -1.19 -0.81
CA GLY A 59 8.76 -1.84 0.40
C GLY A 59 10.20 -2.36 0.26
N VAL A 60 10.54 -2.93 -0.90
CA VAL A 60 11.90 -3.36 -1.23
C VAL A 60 12.84 -2.15 -1.33
N LEU A 61 12.46 -1.10 -2.06
CA LEU A 61 13.25 0.14 -2.16
C LEU A 61 13.49 0.83 -0.80
N LEU A 62 12.51 0.80 0.10
CA LEU A 62 12.63 1.32 1.47
C LEU A 62 13.64 0.52 2.30
N SER A 63 13.78 -0.78 2.04
CA SER A 63 14.76 -1.62 2.73
C SER A 63 16.20 -1.29 2.30
N GLU A 64 16.38 -0.86 1.05
CA GLU A 64 17.68 -0.49 0.47
C GLU A 64 18.10 0.95 0.80
N ILE A 65 17.18 1.91 0.76
CA ILE A 65 17.48 3.36 0.91
C ILE A 65 17.40 3.82 2.37
N ARG A 66 17.36 2.88 3.32
CA ARG A 66 17.16 3.18 4.73
C ARG A 66 18.25 4.12 5.26
N PRO A 67 17.89 5.26 5.88
CA PRO A 67 18.89 6.10 6.53
C PRO A 67 19.62 5.27 7.58
N ALA A 68 20.94 5.44 7.71
CA ALA A 68 21.69 4.73 8.74
C ALA A 68 21.10 5.06 10.12
N PRO A 69 20.98 4.07 11.03
CA PRO A 69 20.57 4.33 12.40
C PRO A 69 21.51 5.38 13.02
N PRO A 70 21.01 6.33 13.81
CA PRO A 70 21.84 7.35 14.43
C PRO A 70 22.90 6.69 15.33
N GLU A 71 24.17 6.98 15.07
CA GLU A 71 25.30 6.41 15.80
C GLU A 71 25.17 6.62 17.32
N GLY A 72 25.36 5.55 18.10
CA GLY A 72 25.38 5.61 19.57
C GLY A 72 24.03 5.59 20.27
N ARG A 73 22.89 5.41 19.57
CA ARG A 73 21.60 5.15 20.21
C ARG A 73 21.02 3.83 19.71
N ASP A 74 20.54 3.02 20.65
CA ASP A 74 19.78 1.82 20.35
C ASP A 74 18.64 2.16 19.38
N PRO A 75 18.50 1.46 18.23
CA PRO A 75 17.44 1.73 17.28
C PRO A 75 16.11 1.41 17.97
N GLY A 76 15.41 2.48 18.38
CA GLY A 76 14.14 2.42 19.08
C GLY A 76 13.07 1.66 18.29
N PHE A 77 11.99 1.27 18.97
CA PHE A 77 10.88 0.47 18.43
C PHE A 77 10.41 0.93 17.03
N PHE A 78 10.30 2.24 16.82
CA PHE A 78 9.87 2.83 15.56
C PHE A 78 10.80 2.48 14.37
N TRP A 79 12.12 2.49 14.59
CA TRP A 79 13.11 2.13 13.57
C TRP A 79 13.02 0.66 13.15
N ARG A 80 12.60 -0.21 14.06
CA ARG A 80 12.36 -1.64 13.80
C ARG A 80 11.03 -1.90 13.11
N PHE A 81 10.05 -1.02 13.30
CA PHE A 81 8.68 -1.18 12.77
C PHE A 81 8.49 -0.59 11.37
N VAL A 82 9.24 0.46 11.01
CA VAL A 82 9.20 1.07 9.67
C VAL A 82 9.39 0.10 8.48
N PRO A 83 10.22 -0.97 8.53
CA PRO A 83 10.36 -1.87 7.38
C PRO A 83 9.21 -2.89 7.30
N GLN A 84 8.42 -3.02 8.37
CA GLN A 84 7.26 -3.91 8.44
C GLN A 84 5.99 -3.21 7.95
N LEU A 85 5.96 -1.87 7.93
CA LEU A 85 4.82 -1.08 7.47
C LEU A 85 4.32 -1.48 6.07
N PRO A 86 5.17 -1.67 5.05
CA PRO A 86 4.72 -2.12 3.73
C PRO A 86 4.03 -3.49 3.76
N TRP A 87 4.50 -4.41 4.60
CA TRP A 87 3.90 -5.74 4.77
C TRP A 87 2.56 -5.68 5.50
N PHE A 88 2.47 -4.91 6.59
CA PHE A 88 1.20 -4.66 7.27
C PHE A 88 0.19 -4.00 6.34
N TRP A 89 0.66 -3.09 5.49
CA TRP A 89 -0.17 -2.44 4.49
C TRP A 89 -0.68 -3.43 3.44
N ALA A 90 0.20 -4.23 2.85
CA ALA A 90 -0.18 -5.27 1.90
C ALA A 90 -1.19 -6.25 2.51
N LEU A 91 -0.97 -6.69 3.75
CA LEU A 91 -1.89 -7.57 4.48
C LEU A 91 -3.25 -6.91 4.74
N LEU A 92 -3.28 -5.63 5.13
CA LEU A 92 -4.51 -4.88 5.32
C LEU A 92 -5.30 -4.77 4.01
N VAL A 93 -4.61 -4.44 2.92
CA VAL A 93 -5.22 -4.35 1.58
C VAL A 93 -5.78 -5.71 1.16
N SER A 94 -5.02 -6.80 1.32
CA SER A 94 -5.49 -8.15 1.02
C SER A 94 -6.69 -8.56 1.88
N ALA A 95 -6.74 -8.15 3.15
CA ALA A 95 -7.87 -8.43 4.03
C ALA A 95 -9.14 -7.63 3.62
N ILE A 96 -8.97 -6.37 3.23
CA ILE A 96 -10.04 -5.52 2.70
C ILE A 96 -10.56 -6.12 1.39
N ASP A 97 -9.67 -6.45 0.45
CA ASP A 97 -10.01 -7.05 -0.84
C ASP A 97 -10.77 -8.37 -0.65
N SER A 98 -10.28 -9.24 0.25
CA SER A 98 -10.95 -10.50 0.57
C SER A 98 -12.34 -10.31 1.17
N TYR A 99 -12.55 -9.28 2.01
CA TYR A 99 -13.86 -9.01 2.61
C TYR A 99 -14.91 -8.57 1.57
N PHE A 100 -14.49 -7.84 0.53
CA PHE A 100 -15.39 -7.38 -0.53
C PHE A 100 -15.59 -8.41 -1.64
N TYR A 101 -14.60 -9.26 -1.93
CA TYR A 101 -14.68 -10.25 -3.01
C TYR A 101 -15.28 -11.60 -2.60
N PHE A 102 -15.10 -12.04 -1.36
CA PHE A 102 -15.73 -13.27 -0.87
C PHE A 102 -17.04 -12.91 -0.16
N PRO A 103 -18.21 -13.21 -0.76
CA PRO A 103 -19.47 -12.99 -0.06
C PRO A 103 -19.45 -13.82 1.23
N ARG A 104 -19.64 -13.15 2.37
CA ARG A 104 -19.92 -13.84 3.63
C ARG A 104 -21.25 -14.57 3.45
N ILE A 105 -21.16 -15.90 3.32
CA ILE A 105 -22.32 -16.81 3.34
C ILE A 105 -23.08 -16.60 4.65
#